data_AF-A0A7J2YWF3-F1
#
_entry.id   AF-A0A7J2YWF3-F1
#
_cell.length_a   1.000
_cell.length_b   1.000
_cell.length_c   1.000
_cell.angle_alpha   90.00
_cell.angle_beta   90.00
_cell.angle_gamma   90.00
#
_symmetry.space_group_name_H-M   'P 1'
#
loop_
_entity.id
_entity.type
_entity.pdbx_description
1 polymer ?
#
loop_
_entity_poly.entity_id
_entity_poly.type
_entity_poly.pdbx_seq_one_letter_code
_entity_poly.pdbx_strand_id
1 'polypeptide(L)'
;MHNECKESLKTILTSYIMYFKQAAVSLKRNFIFENRRNHYQVLVDILELCEEPQAKTCVLRKTNTTFKLLESYLLQLQSAGLLEEKSGPKKYVTTKEGHKFIRAWFNFNSLINPNRPNISNNKRNFVKLIEPEAN
;
A
#
# COMPACT_ATOMS: atom_id res chain seq x y z
N MET A 1 51.75 -16.92 0.43
CA MET A 1 51.12 -16.35 1.64
C MET A 1 50.13 -15.21 1.35
N HIS A 2 50.43 -14.24 0.48
CA HIS A 2 49.50 -13.11 0.24
C HIS A 2 48.21 -13.45 -0.52
N ASN A 3 48.19 -14.55 -1.30
CA ASN A 3 47.02 -14.96 -2.10
C ASN A 3 45.99 -15.76 -1.30
N GLU A 4 46.41 -16.54 -0.31
CA GLU A 4 45.49 -17.32 0.54
C GLU A 4 44.61 -16.41 1.39
N CYS A 5 45.19 -15.33 1.95
CA CYS A 5 44.43 -14.34 2.72
C CYS A 5 43.41 -13.57 1.84
N LYS A 6 43.74 -13.30 0.57
CA LYS A 6 42.80 -12.67 -0.38
C LYS A 6 41.63 -13.60 -0.74
N GLU A 7 41.89 -14.90 -0.89
CA GLU A 7 40.83 -15.87 -1.16
C GLU A 7 39.93 -16.12 0.07
N SER A 8 40.50 -16.09 1.28
CA SER A 8 39.70 -16.12 2.52
C SER A 8 38.78 -14.91 2.64
N LEU A 9 39.29 -13.70 2.34
CA LEU A 9 38.49 -12.47 2.37
C LEU A 9 37.40 -12.46 1.29
N LYS A 10 37.70 -12.94 0.07
CA LYS A 10 36.69 -13.11 -0.98
C LYS A 10 35.57 -14.06 -0.55
N THR A 11 35.91 -15.17 0.10
CA THR A 11 34.95 -16.17 0.57
C THR A 11 34.01 -15.58 1.63
N ILE A 12 34.54 -14.83 2.60
CA ILE A 12 33.72 -14.16 3.62
C ILE A 12 32.80 -13.13 2.98
N LEU A 13 33.31 -12.35 2.03
CA LEU A 13 32.55 -11.31 1.34
C LEU A 13 31.45 -11.92 0.45
N THR A 14 31.72 -13.01 -0.28
CA THR A 14 30.71 -13.69 -1.08
C THR A 14 29.65 -14.37 -0.23
N SER A 15 30.01 -14.95 0.91
CA SER A 15 29.03 -15.47 1.89
C SER A 15 28.12 -14.37 2.42
N TYR A 16 28.66 -13.19 2.77
CA TYR A 16 27.87 -12.05 3.23
C TYR A 16 26.95 -11.49 2.14
N ILE A 17 27.46 -11.33 0.91
CA ILE A 17 26.67 -10.90 -0.25
C ILE A 17 25.58 -11.93 -0.58
N MET A 18 25.86 -13.23 -0.48
CA MET A 18 24.87 -14.29 -0.66
C MET A 18 23.76 -14.22 0.39
N TYR A 19 24.11 -14.05 1.67
CA TYR A 19 23.14 -13.91 2.73
C TYR A 19 22.22 -12.69 2.50
N PHE A 20 22.81 -11.56 2.11
CA PHE A 20 22.06 -10.34 1.81
C PHE A 20 21.16 -10.50 0.57
N LYS A 21 21.65 -11.13 -0.50
CA LYS A 21 20.85 -11.48 -1.69
C LYS A 21 19.70 -12.41 -1.34
N GLN A 22 19.93 -13.42 -0.51
CA GLN A 22 18.90 -14.39 -0.12
C GLN A 22 17.82 -13.76 0.77
N ALA A 23 18.19 -12.89 1.72
CA ALA A 23 17.25 -12.09 2.50
C ALA A 23 16.42 -11.15 1.62
N ALA A 24 17.05 -10.49 0.64
CA ALA A 24 16.35 -9.63 -0.32
C ALA A 24 15.39 -10.43 -1.23
N VAL A 25 15.73 -11.66 -1.62
CA VAL A 25 14.86 -12.57 -2.37
C VAL A 25 13.67 -13.03 -1.53
N SER A 26 13.86 -13.37 -0.25
CA SER A 26 12.79 -13.73 0.68
C SER A 26 11.83 -12.56 0.95
N LEU A 27 12.36 -11.35 1.07
CA LEU A 27 11.55 -10.12 1.13
C LEU A 27 10.79 -9.86 -0.17
N LYS A 28 11.46 -10.05 -1.32
CA LYS A 28 10.83 -9.95 -2.65
C LYS A 28 9.70 -10.97 -2.80
N ARG A 29 9.82 -12.20 -2.33
CA ARG A 29 8.81 -13.24 -2.60
C ARG A 29 7.50 -13.05 -1.84
N ASN A 30 7.53 -12.46 -0.64
CA ASN A 30 6.32 -12.07 0.09
C ASN A 30 5.70 -10.76 -0.42
N PHE A 31 6.48 -9.96 -1.14
CA PHE A 31 6.11 -8.60 -1.52
C PHE A 31 5.86 -8.42 -3.04
N ILE A 32 6.37 -9.31 -3.88
CA ILE A 32 6.19 -9.27 -5.34
C ILE A 32 4.74 -9.66 -5.64
N PHE A 33 4.02 -8.60 -6.01
CA PHE A 33 2.71 -8.53 -6.63
C PHE A 33 2.59 -9.43 -7.87
N GLU A 34 2.31 -10.72 -7.69
CA GLU A 34 1.79 -11.54 -8.79
C GLU A 34 0.28 -11.35 -8.91
N ASN A 35 -0.09 -10.36 -9.73
CA ASN A 35 -1.36 -10.18 -10.44
C ASN A 35 -2.69 -10.21 -9.63
N ARG A 36 -2.64 -10.46 -8.33
CA ARG A 36 -3.78 -10.47 -7.41
C ARG A 36 -3.84 -9.14 -6.66
N ARG A 37 -5.06 -8.63 -6.42
CA ARG A 37 -5.27 -7.47 -5.56
C ARG A 37 -4.77 -7.81 -4.15
N ASN A 38 -3.73 -7.10 -3.71
CA ASN A 38 -3.18 -7.25 -2.37
C ASN A 38 -4.18 -6.69 -1.35
N HIS A 39 -4.22 -7.25 -0.15
CA HIS A 39 -5.06 -6.82 0.96
C HIS A 39 -4.98 -5.30 1.18
N TYR A 40 -3.77 -4.75 1.24
CA TYR A 40 -3.52 -3.32 1.38
C TYR A 40 -4.00 -2.49 0.18
N GLN A 41 -3.95 -3.06 -1.03
CA GLN A 41 -4.46 -2.36 -2.20
C GLN A 41 -5.98 -2.20 -2.11
N VAL A 42 -6.70 -3.24 -1.66
CA VAL A 42 -8.16 -3.13 -1.43
C VAL A 42 -8.48 -2.12 -0.33
N LEU A 43 -7.70 -2.08 0.76
CA LEU A 43 -7.86 -1.08 1.82
C LEU A 43 -7.71 0.35 1.29
N VAL A 44 -6.68 0.60 0.49
CA VAL A 44 -6.42 1.91 -0.12
C VAL A 44 -7.51 2.26 -1.11
N ASP A 45 -7.94 1.33 -1.96
CA ASP A 45 -9.05 1.54 -2.90
C ASP A 45 -10.35 1.95 -2.16
N ILE A 46 -10.65 1.31 -1.01
CA ILE A 46 -11.80 1.68 -0.17
C ILE A 46 -11.65 3.08 0.40
N LEU A 47 -10.47 3.43 0.92
CA LEU A 47 -10.20 4.75 1.49
C LEU A 47 -10.23 5.86 0.44
N GLU A 48 -9.75 5.60 -0.78
CA GLU A 48 -9.85 6.56 -1.89
C GLU A 48 -11.31 6.77 -2.30
N LEU A 49 -12.11 5.70 -2.39
CA LEU A 49 -13.53 5.83 -2.71
C LEU A 49 -14.28 6.64 -1.66
N CYS A 50 -13.90 6.51 -0.39
CA CYS A 50 -14.51 7.20 0.74
C CYS A 50 -13.90 8.59 1.01
N GLU A 51 -13.07 9.15 0.11
CA GLU A 51 -12.67 10.57 0.17
C GLU A 51 -13.91 11.47 0.17
N GLU A 52 -14.90 11.13 -0.65
CA GLU A 52 -16.25 11.66 -0.55
C GLU A 52 -17.15 10.73 0.28
N PRO A 53 -18.18 11.23 0.97
CA PRO A 53 -19.11 10.38 1.72
C PRO A 53 -19.83 9.36 0.82
N GLN A 54 -19.42 8.09 0.89
CA GLN A 54 -19.99 7.00 0.08
C GLN A 54 -20.86 6.06 0.92
N ALA A 55 -21.97 5.59 0.32
CA ALA A 55 -22.77 4.52 0.90
C ALA A 55 -22.09 3.16 0.74
N LYS A 56 -22.34 2.23 1.68
CA LYS A 56 -21.81 0.85 1.65
C LYS A 56 -22.01 0.14 0.30
N THR A 57 -23.17 0.33 -0.31
CA THR A 57 -23.54 -0.27 -1.60
C THR A 57 -22.69 0.26 -2.76
N CYS A 58 -22.33 1.55 -2.74
CA CYS A 58 -21.45 2.15 -3.73
C CYS A 58 -20.04 1.59 -3.61
N VAL A 59 -19.51 1.53 -2.38
CA VAL A 59 -18.18 0.97 -2.10
C VAL A 59 -18.11 -0.48 -2.58
N LEU A 60 -19.09 -1.32 -2.22
CA LEU A 60 -19.17 -2.72 -2.65
C LEU A 60 -19.13 -2.88 -4.16
N ARG A 61 -19.95 -2.11 -4.89
CA ARG A 61 -20.03 -2.20 -6.35
C ARG A 61 -18.73 -1.75 -7.03
N LYS A 62 -18.04 -0.75 -6.49
CA LYS A 62 -16.81 -0.20 -7.08
C LYS A 62 -15.55 -1.01 -6.73
N THR A 63 -15.49 -1.60 -5.55
CA THR A 63 -14.33 -2.40 -5.11
C THR A 63 -14.34 -3.82 -5.65
N ASN A 64 -15.41 -4.31 -6.30
CA ASN A 64 -15.47 -5.68 -6.84
C ASN A 64 -15.03 -6.73 -5.80
N THR A 65 -15.52 -6.59 -4.56
CA THR A 65 -15.29 -7.52 -3.43
C THR A 65 -16.59 -8.17 -3.01
N THR A 66 -16.51 -9.31 -2.33
CA THR A 66 -17.68 -9.91 -1.70
C THR A 66 -18.11 -9.10 -0.48
N PHE A 67 -19.41 -9.16 -0.13
CA PHE A 67 -19.97 -8.40 0.99
C PHE A 67 -19.29 -8.72 2.33
N LYS A 68 -19.10 -10.02 2.64
CA LYS A 68 -18.42 -10.47 3.87
C LYS A 68 -17.00 -9.91 3.99
N LEU A 69 -16.28 -9.88 2.86
CA LEU A 69 -14.92 -9.39 2.83
C LEU A 69 -14.88 -7.86 3.01
N LEU A 70 -15.80 -7.13 2.36
CA LEU A 70 -15.92 -5.69 2.54
C LEU A 70 -16.23 -5.33 4.01
N GLU A 71 -17.11 -6.07 4.69
CA GLU A 71 -17.40 -5.82 6.10
C GLU A 71 -16.17 -5.98 6.99
N SER A 72 -15.38 -7.04 6.76
CA SER A 72 -14.11 -7.23 7.45
C SER A 72 -13.16 -6.04 7.24
N TYR A 73 -13.07 -5.54 6.00
CA TYR A 73 -12.24 -4.38 5.69
C TYR A 73 -12.73 -3.09 6.35
N LEU A 74 -14.04 -2.83 6.29
CA LEU A 74 -14.63 -1.65 6.91
C LEU A 74 -14.41 -1.66 8.43
N LEU A 75 -14.60 -2.80 9.09
CA LEU A 75 -14.34 -2.96 10.52
C LEU A 75 -12.86 -2.71 10.85
N GLN A 76 -11.93 -3.23 10.04
CA GLN A 76 -10.49 -2.99 10.24
C GLN A 76 -10.11 -1.52 10.05
N LEU A 77 -10.68 -0.84 9.05
CA LEU A 77 -10.42 0.57 8.81
C LEU A 77 -11.02 1.46 9.91
N GLN A 78 -12.20 1.10 10.42
CA GLN A 78 -12.84 1.79 11.54
C GLN A 78 -12.07 1.59 12.85
N SER A 79 -11.65 0.36 13.15
CA SER A 79 -10.87 0.07 14.36
C SER A 79 -9.49 0.74 14.33
N ALA A 80 -8.92 0.93 13.14
CA ALA A 80 -7.68 1.68 12.95
C ALA A 80 -7.88 3.22 12.93
N GLY A 81 -9.11 3.73 13.00
CA GLY A 81 -9.40 5.17 12.93
C GLY A 81 -9.14 5.82 11.57
N LEU A 82 -9.02 5.02 10.51
CA LEU A 82 -8.77 5.48 9.14
C LEU A 82 -10.07 5.83 8.40
N LEU A 83 -11.20 5.29 8.88
CA LEU A 83 -12.52 5.48 8.30
C LEU A 83 -13.54 5.77 9.40
N GLU A 84 -14.37 6.80 9.18
CA GLU A 84 -15.46 7.19 10.06
C GLU A 84 -16.81 6.99 9.38
N GLU A 85 -17.82 6.64 10.17
CA GLU A 85 -19.21 6.63 9.72
C GLU A 85 -19.87 7.94 10.12
N LYS A 86 -20.42 8.68 9.15
CA LYS A 86 -21.17 9.91 9.46
C LYS A 86 -22.52 9.57 10.09
N SER A 87 -22.89 10.28 11.16
CA SER A 87 -24.14 10.11 11.93
C SER A 87 -25.46 10.43 11.19
N GLY A 88 -25.46 10.43 9.86
CA GLY A 88 -26.65 10.67 9.04
C GLY A 88 -26.99 9.44 8.19
N PRO A 89 -27.15 9.56 6.86
CA PRO A 89 -27.22 8.37 6.01
C PRO A 89 -25.93 7.58 6.21
N LYS A 90 -26.03 6.24 6.41
CA LYS A 90 -24.89 5.31 6.62
C LYS A 90 -23.86 5.43 5.50
N LYS A 91 -22.97 6.40 5.66
CA LYS A 91 -21.97 6.82 4.69
C LYS A 91 -20.63 6.82 5.40
N TYR A 92 -19.65 6.25 4.72
CA TYR A 92 -18.28 6.17 5.17
C TYR A 92 -17.49 7.34 4.60
N VAL A 93 -16.63 7.90 5.44
CA VAL A 93 -15.74 9.01 5.09
C VAL A 93 -14.35 8.70 5.60
N THR A 94 -13.35 8.95 4.76
CA THR A 94 -11.94 8.78 5.10
C THR A 94 -11.49 9.88 6.06
N THR A 95 -10.86 9.49 7.17
CA THR A 95 -10.38 10.42 8.18
C THR A 95 -9.09 11.11 7.75
N LYS A 96 -8.63 12.12 8.48
CA LYS A 96 -7.31 12.74 8.23
C LYS A 96 -6.17 11.71 8.30
N GLU A 97 -6.26 10.75 9.22
CA GLU A 97 -5.29 9.66 9.35
C GLU A 97 -5.40 8.67 8.17
N GLY A 98 -6.61 8.38 7.70
CA GLY A 98 -6.84 7.62 6.47
C GLY A 98 -6.12 8.22 5.26
N HIS A 99 -6.19 9.54 5.08
CA HIS A 99 -5.47 10.22 3.99
C HIS A 99 -3.94 10.15 4.14
N LYS A 100 -3.41 10.21 5.37
CA LYS A 100 -1.97 10.01 5.61
C LYS A 100 -1.54 8.59 5.24
N PHE A 101 -2.35 7.58 5.59
CA PHE A 101 -2.11 6.20 5.23
C PHE A 101 -2.07 5.99 3.71
N ILE A 102 -3.03 6.56 2.97
CA ILE A 102 -3.05 6.53 1.50
C ILE A 102 -1.73 7.09 0.93
N ARG A 103 -1.30 8.27 1.40
CA ARG A 103 -0.04 8.89 0.93
C ARG A 103 1.18 8.02 1.24
N ALA A 104 1.26 7.48 2.46
CA ALA A 104 2.35 6.60 2.86
C ALA A 104 2.40 5.33 1.99
N TRP A 105 1.23 4.75 1.67
CA TRP A 105 1.14 3.60 0.78
C TRP A 105 1.62 3.90 -0.63
N PHE A 106 1.23 5.04 -1.21
CA PHE A 106 1.69 5.41 -2.55
C PHE A 106 3.20 5.67 -2.60
N ASN A 107 3.74 6.36 -1.61
CA ASN A 107 5.19 6.57 -1.49
C ASN A 107 5.94 5.24 -1.36
N PHE A 108 5.41 4.31 -0.58
CA PHE A 108 6.01 2.99 -0.45
C PHE A 108 5.90 2.19 -1.76
N ASN A 109 4.74 2.18 -2.40
CA ASN A 109 4.52 1.43 -3.62
C ASN A 109 5.33 1.98 -4.81
N SER A 110 5.59 3.30 -4.87
CA SER A 110 6.47 3.87 -5.91
C SER A 110 7.93 3.45 -5.75
N LEU A 111 8.41 3.26 -4.51
CA LEU A 111 9.74 2.74 -4.22
C LEU A 111 9.88 1.26 -4.58
N ILE A 112 8.86 0.45 -4.32
CA ILE A 112 8.93 -1.00 -4.52
C ILE A 112 8.56 -1.42 -5.95
N ASN A 113 7.62 -0.72 -6.60
CA ASN A 113 7.13 -1.03 -7.94
C ASN A 113 7.16 0.20 -8.87
N PRO A 114 8.35 0.67 -9.29
CA PRO A 114 8.47 1.89 -10.10
C PRO A 114 7.82 1.79 -11.48
N ASN A 115 7.60 0.58 -12.02
CA ASN A 115 7.06 0.34 -13.36
C ASN A 115 5.62 -0.16 -13.40
N ARG A 116 4.93 -0.29 -12.25
CA ARG A 116 3.52 -0.70 -12.24
C ARG A 116 2.66 0.55 -12.48
N PRO A 117 1.93 0.67 -13.62
CA PRO A 117 1.04 1.80 -13.80
C PRO A 117 0.05 1.79 -12.65
N ASN A 118 -0.06 2.93 -11.97
CA ASN A 118 -1.01 3.14 -10.91
C ASN A 118 -2.41 3.05 -11.55
N ILE A 119 -3.07 1.90 -11.45
CA ILE A 119 -4.43 1.67 -11.99
C ILE A 119 -5.43 2.35 -11.04
N SER A 120 -5.25 3.65 -10.82
CA SER A 120 -6.32 4.54 -10.38
C SER A 120 -6.79 5.26 -11.65
N ASN A 121 -7.74 4.67 -12.37
CA ASN A 121 -8.36 5.27 -13.56
C ASN A 121 -9.19 6.55 -13.23
N ASN A 122 -9.01 7.16 -12.06
CA ASN A 122 -9.67 8.40 -11.66
C ASN A 122 -8.64 9.49 -11.33
N LYS A 123 -8.02 9.98 -12.40
CA LYS A 123 -6.88 10.91 -12.45
C LYS A 123 -7.19 12.36 -12.03
N ARG A 124 -8.19 12.65 -11.21
CA ARG A 124 -8.63 14.05 -11.04
C ARG A 124 -7.93 14.84 -9.94
N ASN A 125 -7.38 14.25 -8.88
CA ASN A 125 -6.97 15.05 -7.71
C ASN A 125 -5.55 14.80 -7.14
N PHE A 126 -4.78 13.81 -7.61
CA PHE A 126 -3.49 13.47 -6.96
C PHE A 126 -2.38 14.52 -7.09
N VAL A 127 -2.44 15.41 -8.10
CA VAL A 127 -1.40 16.45 -8.28
C VAL A 127 -1.50 17.56 -7.22
N LYS A 128 -2.62 17.69 -6.49
CA LYS A 128 -2.81 18.76 -5.49
C LYS A 128 -2.26 18.46 -4.09
N LEU A 129 -1.74 17.26 -3.84
CA LEU A 129 -1.33 16.83 -2.48
C LEU A 129 0.19 16.82 -2.27
N ILE A 130 0.98 17.21 -3.28
CA ILE A 130 2.45 17.17 -3.24
C ILE A 130 3.08 18.57 -3.06
N GLU A 131 2.30 19.65 -3.21
CA GLU A 131 2.82 21.00 -2.97
C GLU A 131 2.54 21.42 -1.51
N PRO A 132 3.56 21.66 -0.67
CA PRO A 132 3.35 22.46 0.51
C PRO A 132 3.03 23.88 0.03
N GLU A 133 1.84 24.40 0.36
CA GLU A 133 1.59 25.83 0.22
C GLU A 133 2.56 26.55 1.16
N ALA A 134 3.65 27.04 0.57
CA ALA A 134 4.51 28.03 1.17
C ALA A 134 3.75 29.35 1.16
N ASN A 135 3.33 29.79 2.35
CA ASN A 135 2.96 31.17 2.63
C ASN A 135 3.72 31.62 3.88
#